data_AF-A0A942QS91-F1
#
_entry.id   AF-A0A942QS91-F1
#
_cell.length_a   1.000
_cell.length_b   1.000
_cell.length_c   1.000
_cell.angle_alpha   90.00
_cell.angle_beta   90.00
_cell.angle_gamma   90.00
#
_symmetry.space_group_name_H-M   'P 1'
#
loop_
_entity.id
_entity.type
_entity.pdbx_description
1 polymer ?
#
loop_
_entity_poly.entity_id
_entity_poly.type
_entity_poly.pdbx_seq_one_letter_code
_entity_poly.pdbx_strand_id
1 'polypeptide(L)'
;MKSIEIKQIIVVTDGKSNAGGSPITAAKEALRSNIIVNAIGILDHGENEEHFREINDIANAGGGNWEYTSVSNLGYSMMAVTQKTVNNTIHSIVGNQLKKIIRGGIEDISPDKRGKIIRYIDELGEYAMVRCCIVIDCSGSMMNKMSIAKQSILELMNSTKGRNGDWKVAVIGFPGESGMLTKVIHPFTDDIKAIKSRLFELKAGGTTPTAAAIIHAIHLLECEDEVEIQEVIANTEPLIKKHMV
;
A
#
# COMPACT_ATOMS: atom_id res chain seq x y z
N MET A 1 -14.96 22.26 -2.83
CA MET A 1 -14.09 21.81 -1.72
C MET A 1 -12.84 21.24 -2.34
N LYS A 2 -11.62 21.50 -1.82
CA LYS A 2 -10.42 20.87 -2.40
C LYS A 2 -10.50 19.38 -2.10
N SER A 3 -10.57 18.53 -3.14
CA SER A 3 -10.64 17.08 -2.95
C SER A 3 -9.37 16.58 -2.27
N ILE A 4 -9.51 15.73 -1.25
CA ILE A 4 -8.38 15.07 -0.60
C ILE A 4 -8.17 13.77 -1.36
N GLU A 5 -7.02 13.64 -2.01
CA GLU A 5 -6.56 12.38 -2.60
C GLU A 5 -5.51 11.75 -1.70
N ILE A 6 -5.68 10.47 -1.38
CA ILE A 6 -4.76 9.67 -0.57
C ILE A 6 -4.21 8.56 -1.45
N LYS A 7 -2.89 8.54 -1.60
CA LYS A 7 -2.17 7.51 -2.35
C LYS A 7 -1.50 6.57 -1.38
N GLN A 8 -1.75 5.27 -1.52
CA GLN A 8 -1.14 4.27 -0.65
C GLN A 8 -0.73 3.00 -1.40
N ILE A 9 0.28 2.35 -0.86
CA ILE A 9 0.75 1.03 -1.22
C ILE A 9 0.46 0.11 -0.03
N ILE A 10 -0.10 -1.08 -0.28
CA ILE A 10 -0.17 -2.14 0.72
C ILE A 10 0.72 -3.28 0.25
N VAL A 11 1.83 -3.49 0.95
CA VAL A 11 2.72 -4.63 0.74
C VAL A 11 2.15 -5.83 1.48
N VAL A 12 1.90 -6.93 0.77
CA VAL A 12 1.45 -8.19 1.37
C VAL A 12 2.49 -9.27 1.05
N THR A 13 3.09 -9.84 2.08
CA THR A 13 4.13 -10.88 1.93
C THR A 13 4.09 -11.87 3.09
N ASP A 14 4.52 -13.10 2.82
CA ASP A 14 4.77 -14.15 3.83
C ASP A 14 6.26 -14.51 3.94
N GLY A 15 7.14 -13.72 3.29
CA GLY A 15 8.56 -13.97 3.19
C GLY A 15 9.42 -12.72 3.39
N LYS A 16 10.74 -12.93 3.47
CA LYS A 16 11.71 -11.82 3.51
C LYS A 16 12.09 -11.41 2.09
N SER A 17 12.36 -10.12 1.88
CA SER A 17 12.93 -9.66 0.61
C SER A 17 14.31 -10.29 0.43
N ASN A 18 14.52 -10.95 -0.71
CA ASN A 18 15.77 -11.66 -1.01
C ASN A 18 16.36 -11.30 -2.39
N ALA A 19 15.72 -10.38 -3.12
CA ALA A 19 16.15 -9.92 -4.43
C ALA A 19 15.70 -8.47 -4.68
N GLY A 20 16.28 -7.81 -5.69
CA GLY A 20 15.71 -6.57 -6.24
C GLY A 20 15.92 -5.28 -5.44
N GLY A 21 16.80 -5.26 -4.43
CA GLY A 21 17.18 -4.05 -3.68
C GLY A 21 16.60 -3.97 -2.26
N SER A 22 16.67 -2.79 -1.64
CA SER A 22 16.21 -2.57 -0.26
C SER A 22 14.75 -2.05 -0.24
N PRO A 23 13.79 -2.80 0.33
CA PRO A 23 12.39 -2.36 0.37
C PRO A 23 12.19 -1.15 1.29
N ILE A 24 13.02 -0.99 2.32
CA ILE A 24 13.05 0.18 3.21
C ILE A 24 13.41 1.45 2.42
N THR A 25 14.39 1.34 1.50
CA THR A 25 14.78 2.49 0.66
C THR A 25 13.67 2.86 -0.32
N ALA A 26 13.03 1.86 -0.94
CA ALA A 26 11.88 2.09 -1.81
C ALA A 26 10.69 2.72 -1.05
N ALA A 27 10.43 2.29 0.18
CA ALA A 27 9.36 2.86 1.01
C ALA A 27 9.62 4.33 1.38
N LYS A 28 10.89 4.69 1.68
CA LYS A 28 11.27 6.11 1.88
C LYS A 28 11.03 6.95 0.64
N GLU A 29 11.26 6.39 -0.55
CA GLU A 29 11.03 7.08 -1.80
C GLU A 29 9.53 7.31 -2.03
N ALA A 30 8.69 6.29 -1.78
CA ALA A 30 7.24 6.44 -1.83
C ALA A 30 6.75 7.58 -0.92
N LEU A 31 7.27 7.67 0.31
CA LEU A 31 6.90 8.73 1.24
C LEU A 31 7.30 10.13 0.73
N ARG A 32 8.45 10.26 0.06
CA ARG A 32 8.87 11.53 -0.59
C ARG A 32 7.92 11.93 -1.72
N SER A 33 7.33 10.96 -2.40
CA SER A 33 6.28 11.15 -3.41
C SER A 33 4.87 11.32 -2.83
N ASN A 34 4.73 11.50 -1.51
CA ASN A 34 3.44 11.57 -0.80
C ASN A 34 2.58 10.31 -0.95
N ILE A 35 3.22 9.15 -1.06
CA ILE A 35 2.59 7.84 -1.11
C ILE A 35 2.89 7.09 0.20
N ILE A 36 1.85 6.69 0.91
CA ILE A 36 1.99 5.98 2.19
C ILE A 36 2.19 4.49 1.92
N VAL A 37 3.18 3.86 2.55
CA VAL A 37 3.41 2.41 2.43
C VAL A 37 2.97 1.71 3.71
N ASN A 38 1.92 0.91 3.61
CA ASN A 38 1.52 -0.06 4.63
C ASN A 38 2.15 -1.42 4.31
N ALA A 39 2.34 -2.26 5.33
CA ALA A 39 2.91 -3.59 5.15
C ALA A 39 2.18 -4.64 6.02
N ILE A 40 1.74 -5.73 5.42
CA ILE A 40 1.04 -6.82 6.08
C ILE A 40 1.84 -8.11 5.89
N GLY A 41 2.28 -8.69 7.00
CA GLY A 41 2.88 -10.01 7.06
C GLY A 41 1.81 -11.09 7.20
N ILE A 42 1.84 -12.14 6.38
CA ILE A 42 0.96 -13.29 6.52
C ILE A 42 1.65 -14.38 7.34
N LEU A 43 1.15 -14.61 8.55
CA LEU A 43 1.71 -15.59 9.49
C LEU A 43 1.62 -17.01 8.94
N ASP A 44 2.75 -17.72 8.93
CA ASP A 44 2.85 -19.17 8.75
C ASP A 44 3.48 -19.88 9.96
N HIS A 45 3.35 -21.21 10.01
CA HIS A 45 3.97 -22.04 11.04
C HIS A 45 5.51 -22.05 10.88
N GLY A 46 6.20 -21.17 11.61
CA GLY A 46 7.67 -21.19 11.71
C GLY A 46 8.38 -19.84 11.55
N GLU A 47 7.68 -18.72 11.65
CA GLU A 47 8.29 -17.39 11.50
C GLU A 47 9.17 -16.95 12.70
N ASN A 48 10.29 -16.31 12.38
CA ASN A 48 11.28 -15.80 13.34
C ASN A 48 11.14 -14.28 13.53
N GLU A 49 11.63 -13.74 14.66
CA GLU A 49 11.64 -12.31 15.01
C GLU A 49 12.14 -11.38 13.88
N GLU A 50 13.04 -11.83 13.03
CA GLU A 50 13.59 -11.02 11.94
C GLU A 50 12.59 -10.76 10.80
N HIS A 51 11.67 -11.69 10.53
CA HIS A 51 10.55 -11.42 9.60
C HIS A 51 9.65 -10.32 10.16
N PHE A 52 9.52 -10.28 11.49
CA PHE A 52 8.74 -9.26 12.17
C PHE A 52 9.31 -7.84 12.00
N ARG A 53 10.65 -7.75 11.89
CA ARG A 53 11.35 -6.45 11.78
C ARG A 53 11.21 -5.85 10.40
N GLU A 54 11.32 -6.63 9.32
CA GLU A 54 11.31 -6.10 7.96
C GLU A 54 9.99 -5.41 7.59
N ILE A 55 8.83 -6.02 7.88
CA ILE A 55 7.50 -5.45 7.61
C ILE A 55 7.30 -4.15 8.39
N ASN A 56 7.67 -4.15 9.68
CA ASN A 56 7.62 -2.96 10.51
C ASN A 56 8.52 -1.85 9.96
N ASP A 57 9.74 -2.18 9.55
CA ASP A 57 10.70 -1.22 9.01
C ASP A 57 10.24 -0.63 7.66
N ILE A 58 9.63 -1.43 6.80
CA ILE A 58 9.01 -0.98 5.53
C ILE A 58 7.90 0.03 5.82
N ALA A 59 6.94 -0.32 6.70
CA ALA A 59 5.82 0.55 7.01
C ALA A 59 6.27 1.86 7.65
N ASN A 60 7.19 1.80 8.62
CA ASN A 60 7.72 2.99 9.28
C ASN A 60 8.47 3.89 8.30
N ALA A 61 9.27 3.31 7.41
CA ALA A 61 9.99 4.04 6.37
C ALA A 61 9.06 4.72 5.36
N GLY A 62 7.92 4.11 5.06
CA GLY A 62 6.88 4.65 4.19
C GLY A 62 5.79 5.46 4.90
N GLY A 63 5.94 5.75 6.19
CA GLY A 63 4.99 6.54 6.97
C GLY A 63 3.62 5.89 7.18
N GLY A 64 3.51 4.57 6.98
CA GLY A 64 2.26 3.82 7.09
C GLY A 64 2.17 2.94 8.33
N ASN A 65 1.30 1.93 8.24
CA ASN A 65 0.98 0.99 9.30
C ASN A 65 1.44 -0.41 8.90
N TRP A 66 1.78 -1.21 9.90
CA TRP A 66 2.04 -2.63 9.72
C TRP A 66 1.06 -3.49 10.51
N GLU A 67 0.86 -4.72 10.04
CA GLU A 67 0.04 -5.73 10.72
C GLU A 67 0.54 -7.15 10.41
N TYR A 68 0.34 -8.08 11.35
CA TYR A 68 0.46 -9.51 11.10
C TYR A 68 -0.91 -10.15 11.16
N THR A 69 -1.19 -11.01 10.20
CA THR A 69 -2.51 -11.60 10.08
C THR A 69 -2.42 -13.04 9.56
N SER A 70 -3.43 -13.83 9.86
CA SER A 70 -3.61 -15.10 9.14
C SER A 70 -4.12 -14.79 7.73
N VAL A 71 -3.83 -15.66 6.76
CA VAL A 71 -4.33 -15.47 5.39
C VAL A 71 -5.86 -15.33 5.35
N SER A 72 -6.59 -15.98 6.26
CA SER A 72 -8.05 -15.90 6.37
C SER A 72 -8.57 -14.51 6.77
N ASN A 73 -7.73 -13.71 7.45
CA ASN A 73 -8.10 -12.39 7.98
C ASN A 73 -7.49 -11.25 7.15
N LEU A 74 -6.78 -11.57 6.06
CA LEU A 74 -6.06 -10.58 5.25
C LEU A 74 -6.98 -9.47 4.71
N GLY A 75 -8.20 -9.80 4.29
CA GLY A 75 -9.17 -8.80 3.80
C GLY A 75 -9.52 -7.75 4.86
N TYR A 76 -9.73 -8.21 6.10
CA TYR A 76 -9.97 -7.33 7.24
C TYR A 76 -8.73 -6.48 7.57
N SER A 77 -7.54 -7.08 7.62
CA SER A 77 -6.30 -6.35 7.89
C SER A 77 -6.02 -5.27 6.85
N MET A 78 -6.20 -5.57 5.54
CA MET A 78 -6.08 -4.57 4.48
C MET A 78 -7.06 -3.40 4.67
N MET A 79 -8.29 -3.69 5.08
CA MET A 79 -9.30 -2.67 5.37
C MET A 79 -8.90 -1.83 6.60
N ALA A 80 -8.42 -2.47 7.66
CA ALA A 80 -8.03 -1.80 8.90
C ALA A 80 -6.84 -0.85 8.69
N VAL A 81 -5.76 -1.31 8.04
CA VAL A 81 -4.59 -0.46 7.74
C VAL A 81 -4.96 0.68 6.80
N THR A 82 -5.86 0.43 5.85
CA THR A 82 -6.42 1.44 4.95
C THR A 82 -7.15 2.54 5.72
N GLN A 83 -8.12 2.17 6.57
CA GLN A 83 -8.91 3.14 7.33
C GLN A 83 -8.03 3.96 8.27
N LYS A 84 -7.08 3.30 8.92
CA LYS A 84 -6.09 3.97 9.78
C LYS A 84 -5.23 4.96 8.99
N THR A 85 -4.82 4.59 7.77
CA THR A 85 -4.09 5.49 6.85
C THR A 85 -4.91 6.71 6.49
N VAL A 86 -6.19 6.53 6.12
CA VAL A 86 -7.09 7.63 5.78
C VAL A 86 -7.26 8.58 6.95
N ASN A 87 -7.62 8.05 8.12
CA ASN A 87 -7.84 8.85 9.32
C ASN A 87 -6.56 9.61 9.72
N ASN A 88 -5.42 8.93 9.80
CA ASN A 88 -4.15 9.57 10.17
C ASN A 88 -3.75 10.69 9.21
N THR A 89 -3.94 10.47 7.90
CA THR A 89 -3.59 11.47 6.88
C THR A 89 -4.44 12.72 7.03
N ILE A 90 -5.75 12.57 7.18
CA ILE A 90 -6.68 13.70 7.34
C ILE A 90 -6.46 14.39 8.68
N HIS A 91 -6.27 13.64 9.77
CA HIS A 91 -5.88 14.19 11.07
C HIS A 91 -4.62 15.06 10.95
N SER A 92 -3.61 14.61 10.21
CA SER A 92 -2.37 15.35 10.01
C SER A 92 -2.58 16.61 9.16
N ILE A 93 -3.36 16.53 8.09
CA ILE A 93 -3.72 17.70 7.25
C ILE A 93 -4.46 18.76 8.08
N VAL A 94 -5.51 18.36 8.79
CA VAL A 94 -6.33 19.27 9.62
C VAL A 94 -5.49 19.82 10.78
N GLY A 95 -4.71 18.98 11.46
CA GLY A 95 -3.81 19.39 12.54
C GLY A 95 -2.78 20.43 12.07
N ASN A 96 -2.19 20.25 10.88
CA ASN A 96 -1.25 21.21 10.30
C ASN A 96 -1.93 22.52 9.88
N GLN A 97 -3.18 22.48 9.41
CA GLN A 97 -3.95 23.69 9.14
C GLN A 97 -4.27 24.44 10.43
N LEU A 98 -4.68 23.74 11.49
CA LEU A 98 -4.96 24.35 12.79
C LEU A 98 -3.70 25.00 13.39
N LYS A 99 -2.54 24.32 13.36
CA LYS A 99 -1.27 24.91 13.83
C LYS A 99 -0.95 26.26 13.18
N LYS A 100 -1.27 26.44 11.89
CA LYS A 100 -1.07 27.71 11.18
C LYS A 100 -2.02 28.83 11.64
N ILE A 101 -3.24 28.47 12.05
CA ILE A 101 -4.29 29.44 12.47
C ILE A 101 -4.14 29.81 13.94
N ILE A 102 -3.97 28.81 14.83
CA ILE A 102 -4.04 28.99 16.28
C ILE A 102 -2.67 28.91 17.00
N ARG A 103 -1.57 28.69 16.26
CA ARG A 103 -0.20 28.48 16.81
C ARG A 103 -0.13 27.38 17.90
N GLY A 104 -1.04 26.40 17.85
CA GLY A 104 -1.15 25.27 18.78
C GLY A 104 -1.69 24.02 18.08
N GLY A 105 -1.68 22.87 18.76
CA GLY A 105 -2.18 21.60 18.27
C GLY A 105 -3.66 21.34 18.59
N ILE A 106 -4.22 20.24 18.08
CA ILE A 106 -5.57 19.76 18.43
C ILE A 106 -5.68 19.45 19.93
N GLU A 107 -4.57 19.02 20.55
CA GLU A 107 -4.45 18.75 21.98
C GLU A 107 -4.68 20.02 22.82
N ASP A 108 -4.36 21.20 22.30
CA ASP A 108 -4.48 22.49 23.01
C ASP A 108 -5.91 23.06 22.94
N ILE A 109 -6.80 22.37 22.23
CA ILE A 109 -8.20 22.79 22.02
C ILE A 109 -9.07 22.19 23.13
N SER A 110 -10.03 22.99 23.63
CA SER A 110 -10.99 22.55 24.64
C SER A 110 -11.78 21.30 24.19
N PRO A 111 -12.17 20.41 25.11
CA PRO A 111 -12.82 19.13 24.78
C PRO A 111 -14.01 19.25 23.81
N ASP A 112 -14.91 20.21 24.04
CA ASP A 112 -16.10 20.42 23.19
C ASP A 112 -15.75 20.77 21.75
N LYS A 113 -14.70 21.58 21.55
CA LYS A 113 -14.23 21.99 20.23
C LYS A 113 -13.44 20.87 19.56
N ARG A 114 -12.67 20.08 20.33
CA ARG A 114 -11.98 18.88 19.85
C ARG A 114 -12.95 17.87 19.26
N GLY A 115 -14.09 17.63 19.93
CA GLY A 115 -15.13 16.74 19.42
C GLY A 115 -15.72 17.18 18.07
N LYS A 116 -15.85 18.49 17.83
CA LYS A 116 -16.28 19.01 16.51
C LYS A 116 -15.24 18.77 15.42
N ILE A 117 -13.96 18.89 15.76
CA ILE A 117 -12.85 18.65 14.83
C ILE A 117 -12.75 17.17 14.46
N ILE A 118 -12.90 16.26 15.43
CA ILE A 118 -12.89 14.81 15.17
C ILE A 118 -14.03 14.44 14.20
N ARG A 119 -15.27 14.89 14.47
CA ARG A 119 -16.39 14.66 13.54
C ARG A 119 -16.13 15.20 12.14
N TYR A 120 -15.52 16.38 12.04
CA TYR A 120 -15.15 16.95 10.75
C TYR A 120 -14.09 16.11 10.01
N ILE A 121 -13.13 15.53 10.73
CA ILE A 121 -12.15 14.62 10.17
C ILE A 121 -12.80 13.33 9.67
N ASP A 122 -13.73 12.76 10.43
CA ASP A 122 -14.50 11.58 10.02
C ASP A 122 -15.30 11.87 8.75
N GLU A 123 -15.99 13.03 8.68
CA GLU A 123 -16.71 13.47 7.49
C GLU A 123 -15.77 13.62 6.28
N LEU A 124 -14.62 14.28 6.43
CA LEU A 124 -13.62 14.38 5.36
C LEU A 124 -13.13 12.99 4.92
N GLY A 125 -13.01 12.05 5.86
CA GLY A 125 -12.69 10.66 5.61
C GLY A 125 -13.64 10.01 4.62
N GLU A 126 -14.95 10.22 4.76
CA GLU A 126 -15.97 9.63 3.89
C GLU A 126 -15.92 10.13 2.44
N TYR A 127 -15.43 11.36 2.21
CA TYR A 127 -15.32 11.97 0.87
C TYR A 127 -13.91 11.90 0.27
N ALA A 128 -12.92 11.42 1.01
CA ALA A 128 -11.55 11.31 0.51
C ALA A 128 -11.46 10.31 -0.64
N MET A 129 -10.83 10.72 -1.73
CA MET A 129 -10.46 9.85 -2.83
C MET A 129 -9.26 9.02 -2.42
N VAL A 130 -9.28 7.72 -2.72
CA VAL A 130 -8.16 6.84 -2.36
C VAL A 130 -7.74 5.98 -3.55
N ARG A 131 -6.46 6.07 -3.87
CA ARG A 131 -5.77 5.20 -4.82
C ARG A 131 -4.90 4.24 -4.03
N CYS A 132 -5.29 2.96 -4.00
CA CYS A 132 -4.61 1.92 -3.27
C CYS A 132 -3.95 0.92 -4.24
N CYS A 133 -2.62 0.86 -4.28
CA CYS A 133 -1.90 -0.19 -5.01
C CYS A 133 -1.55 -1.32 -4.04
N ILE A 134 -2.13 -2.50 -4.27
CA ILE A 134 -1.77 -3.70 -3.51
C ILE A 134 -0.63 -4.39 -4.24
N VAL A 135 0.51 -4.55 -3.56
CA VAL A 135 1.62 -5.37 -4.06
C VAL A 135 1.61 -6.68 -3.29
N ILE A 136 1.42 -7.79 -4.02
CA ILE A 136 1.24 -9.12 -3.43
C ILE A 136 2.39 -10.06 -3.79
N ASP A 137 2.96 -10.67 -2.76
CA ASP A 137 3.95 -11.73 -2.90
C ASP A 137 3.33 -12.96 -3.56
N CYS A 138 4.00 -13.43 -4.59
CA CYS A 138 3.67 -14.57 -5.42
C CYS A 138 4.83 -15.57 -5.40
N SER A 139 5.70 -15.55 -4.40
CA SER A 139 6.77 -16.55 -4.24
C SER A 139 6.19 -17.94 -3.92
N GLY A 140 7.04 -18.96 -3.92
CA GLY A 140 6.60 -20.36 -3.74
C GLY A 140 5.83 -20.62 -2.43
N SER A 141 6.15 -19.91 -1.35
CA SER A 141 5.44 -20.02 -0.05
C SER A 141 3.97 -19.62 -0.14
N MET A 142 3.64 -18.72 -1.06
CA MET A 142 2.28 -18.22 -1.24
C MET A 142 1.35 -19.18 -1.99
N MET A 143 1.85 -20.29 -2.55
CA MET A 143 1.05 -21.24 -3.35
C MET A 143 -0.28 -21.65 -2.70
N ASN A 144 -0.26 -21.97 -1.41
CA ASN A 144 -1.46 -22.43 -0.68
C ASN A 144 -2.32 -21.27 -0.12
N LYS A 145 -1.77 -20.04 -0.10
CA LYS A 145 -2.40 -18.83 0.46
C LYS A 145 -3.03 -17.95 -0.62
N MET A 146 -2.56 -18.10 -1.86
CA MET A 146 -2.86 -17.23 -2.98
C MET A 146 -4.36 -17.17 -3.34
N SER A 147 -5.09 -18.29 -3.25
CA SER A 147 -6.54 -18.30 -3.51
C SER A 147 -7.31 -17.43 -2.50
N ILE A 148 -6.95 -17.53 -1.22
CA ILE A 148 -7.54 -16.75 -0.14
C ILE A 148 -7.11 -15.29 -0.27
N ALA A 149 -5.84 -15.03 -0.57
CA ALA A 149 -5.35 -13.67 -0.73
C ALA A 149 -6.04 -12.91 -1.87
N LYS A 150 -6.29 -13.57 -3.02
CA LYS A 150 -7.10 -13.01 -4.11
C LYS A 150 -8.51 -12.67 -3.65
N GLN A 151 -9.14 -13.56 -2.89
CA GLN A 151 -10.48 -13.34 -2.35
C GLN A 151 -10.51 -12.15 -1.37
N SER A 152 -9.48 -12.01 -0.54
CA SER A 152 -9.33 -10.87 0.37
C SER A 152 -9.22 -9.52 -0.33
N ILE A 153 -8.62 -9.45 -1.53
CA ILE A 153 -8.60 -8.23 -2.35
C ILE A 153 -10.02 -7.86 -2.79
N LEU A 154 -10.82 -8.85 -3.21
CA LEU A 154 -12.21 -8.63 -3.59
C LEU A 154 -13.08 -8.22 -2.39
N GLU A 155 -12.80 -8.74 -1.20
CA GLU A 155 -13.46 -8.33 0.04
C GLU A 155 -13.16 -6.88 0.40
N LEU A 156 -11.89 -6.45 0.30
CA LEU A 156 -11.52 -5.04 0.47
C LEU A 156 -12.29 -4.14 -0.50
N MET A 157 -12.31 -4.47 -1.79
CA MET A 157 -13.05 -3.66 -2.76
C MET A 157 -14.56 -3.65 -2.51
N ASN A 158 -15.12 -4.72 -1.96
CA ASN A 158 -16.53 -4.73 -1.57
C ASN A 158 -16.77 -3.89 -0.31
N SER A 159 -15.85 -3.87 0.65
CA SER A 159 -16.02 -3.08 1.88
C SER A 159 -15.93 -1.57 1.63
N THR A 160 -15.35 -1.15 0.51
CA THR A 160 -15.31 0.25 0.09
C THR A 160 -16.54 0.69 -0.70
N LYS A 161 -17.43 -0.25 -1.08
CA LYS A 161 -18.69 0.09 -1.75
C LYS A 161 -19.63 0.77 -0.75
N GLY A 162 -20.05 1.99 -1.08
CA GLY A 162 -20.94 2.80 -0.24
C GLY A 162 -20.25 3.99 0.42
N ARG A 163 -18.93 4.12 0.28
CA ARG A 163 -18.23 5.38 0.58
C ARG A 163 -18.57 6.43 -0.48
N ASN A 164 -18.57 7.69 -0.08
CA ASN A 164 -18.84 8.80 -1.00
C ASN A 164 -17.63 9.18 -1.86
N GLY A 165 -16.41 9.02 -1.32
CA GLY A 165 -15.17 9.27 -2.04
C GLY A 165 -14.79 8.13 -2.98
N ASP A 166 -14.23 8.49 -4.14
CA ASP A 166 -13.77 7.51 -5.14
C ASP A 166 -12.70 6.59 -4.55
N TRP A 167 -12.83 5.29 -4.83
CA TRP A 167 -11.89 4.28 -4.38
C TRP A 167 -11.40 3.46 -5.57
N LYS A 168 -10.12 3.58 -5.91
CA LYS A 168 -9.50 2.81 -7.00
C LYS A 168 -8.41 1.89 -6.46
N VAL A 169 -8.43 0.65 -6.92
CA VAL A 169 -7.45 -0.39 -6.57
C VAL A 169 -6.66 -0.81 -7.79
N ALA A 170 -5.34 -0.89 -7.65
CA ALA A 170 -4.46 -1.59 -8.57
C ALA A 170 -3.81 -2.78 -7.86
N VAL A 171 -3.40 -3.81 -8.62
CA VAL A 171 -2.72 -4.99 -8.08
C VAL A 171 -1.48 -5.30 -8.89
N ILE A 172 -0.35 -5.44 -8.19
CA ILE A 172 0.93 -5.88 -8.74
C ILE A 172 1.33 -7.17 -8.04
N GLY A 173 1.68 -8.19 -8.82
CA GLY A 173 2.30 -9.41 -8.31
C GLY A 173 3.83 -9.33 -8.37
N PHE A 174 4.50 -9.87 -7.37
CA PHE A 174 5.95 -10.07 -7.39
C PHE A 174 6.32 -11.46 -6.85
N PRO A 175 7.21 -12.22 -7.50
CA PRO A 175 7.93 -11.85 -8.71
C PRO A 175 7.01 -11.82 -9.93
N GLY A 176 7.47 -11.22 -11.02
CA GLY A 176 6.76 -11.21 -12.29
C GLY A 176 6.93 -12.53 -13.06
N GLU A 177 6.36 -12.58 -14.27
CA GLU A 177 6.52 -13.71 -15.19
C GLU A 177 7.77 -13.55 -16.06
N SER A 178 8.28 -14.66 -16.59
CA SER A 178 9.35 -14.67 -17.61
C SER A 178 10.64 -13.93 -17.19
N GLY A 179 10.99 -13.97 -15.90
CA GLY A 179 12.19 -13.32 -15.37
C GLY A 179 12.02 -11.84 -15.00
N MET A 180 10.82 -11.26 -15.18
CA MET A 180 10.51 -9.92 -14.71
C MET A 180 10.43 -9.87 -13.18
N LEU A 181 10.88 -8.77 -12.58
CA LEU A 181 10.81 -8.59 -11.13
C LEU A 181 9.37 -8.43 -10.62
N THR A 182 8.46 -7.93 -11.45
CA THR A 182 7.07 -7.64 -11.06
C THR A 182 6.14 -7.76 -12.27
N LYS A 183 4.83 -7.88 -12.02
CA LYS A 183 3.79 -7.87 -13.07
C LYS A 183 2.59 -7.07 -12.58
N VAL A 184 2.13 -6.09 -13.37
CA VAL A 184 0.82 -5.46 -13.15
C VAL A 184 -0.25 -6.48 -13.49
N ILE A 185 -1.04 -6.87 -12.50
CA ILE A 185 -2.16 -7.81 -12.67
C ILE A 185 -3.38 -7.06 -13.13
N HIS A 186 -3.61 -5.90 -12.53
CA HIS A 186 -4.66 -5.00 -12.97
C HIS A 186 -4.27 -3.55 -12.62
N PRO A 187 -4.44 -2.59 -13.54
CA PRO A 187 -4.31 -1.17 -13.24
C PRO A 187 -5.43 -0.67 -12.31
N PHE A 188 -5.40 0.61 -11.96
CA PHE A 188 -6.40 1.21 -11.08
C PHE A 188 -7.82 1.04 -11.61
N THR A 189 -8.67 0.39 -10.81
CA THR A 189 -10.08 0.16 -11.12
C THR A 189 -10.94 0.19 -9.84
N ASP A 190 -12.21 0.52 -9.99
CA ASP A 190 -13.27 0.28 -9.02
C ASP A 190 -14.17 -0.90 -9.43
N ASP A 191 -13.97 -1.48 -10.63
CA ASP A 191 -14.72 -2.63 -11.13
C ASP A 191 -14.17 -3.96 -10.60
N ILE A 192 -14.88 -4.50 -9.60
CA ILE A 192 -14.60 -5.81 -8.99
C ILE A 192 -14.66 -6.96 -10.02
N LYS A 193 -15.52 -6.88 -11.04
CA LYS A 193 -15.63 -7.96 -12.04
C LYS A 193 -14.39 -7.97 -12.94
N ALA A 194 -13.93 -6.80 -13.37
CA ALA A 194 -12.74 -6.65 -14.20
C ALA A 194 -11.50 -7.24 -13.50
N ILE A 195 -11.23 -6.80 -12.27
CA ILE A 195 -10.06 -7.27 -11.51
C ILE A 195 -10.14 -8.75 -11.16
N LYS A 196 -11.33 -9.26 -10.84
CA LYS A 196 -11.54 -10.68 -10.49
C LYS A 196 -11.05 -11.60 -11.61
N SER A 197 -11.29 -11.25 -12.88
CA SER A 197 -10.85 -12.06 -14.02
C SER A 197 -9.32 -12.18 -14.11
N ARG A 198 -8.60 -11.07 -13.88
CA ARG A 198 -7.14 -11.00 -13.95
C ARG A 198 -6.44 -11.61 -12.75
N LEU A 199 -7.04 -11.51 -11.56
CA LEU A 199 -6.49 -12.13 -10.37
C LEU A 199 -6.35 -13.65 -10.53
N PHE A 200 -7.18 -14.32 -11.33
CA PHE A 200 -7.01 -15.76 -11.58
C PHE A 200 -5.76 -16.10 -12.41
N GLU A 201 -5.16 -15.14 -13.12
CA GLU A 201 -3.94 -15.33 -13.91
C GLU A 201 -2.68 -15.38 -13.02
N LEU A 202 -2.74 -14.86 -11.79
CA LEU A 202 -1.63 -14.89 -10.83
C LEU A 202 -1.23 -16.32 -10.46
N LYS A 203 0.02 -16.67 -10.72
CA LYS A 203 0.65 -17.93 -10.33
C LYS A 203 1.75 -17.66 -9.32
N ALA A 204 1.93 -18.59 -8.38
CA ALA A 204 2.99 -18.52 -7.40
C ALA A 204 4.26 -19.26 -7.88
N GLY A 205 5.44 -18.70 -7.61
CA GLY A 205 6.77 -19.25 -7.89
C GLY A 205 7.85 -18.16 -7.94
N GLY A 206 9.10 -18.51 -7.62
CA GLY A 206 10.26 -17.60 -7.77
C GLY A 206 10.69 -16.86 -6.49
N THR A 207 11.47 -15.79 -6.67
CA THR A 207 12.08 -14.95 -5.61
C THR A 207 11.15 -13.86 -5.09
N THR A 208 11.55 -13.11 -4.06
CA THR A 208 10.74 -12.06 -3.41
C THR A 208 11.36 -10.66 -3.62
N PRO A 209 11.17 -10.00 -4.78
CA PRO A 209 11.74 -8.68 -5.06
C PRO A 209 10.85 -7.52 -4.56
N THR A 210 10.66 -7.43 -3.25
CA THR A 210 9.73 -6.47 -2.61
C THR A 210 10.03 -5.02 -2.96
N ALA A 211 11.32 -4.64 -3.02
CA ALA A 211 11.72 -3.28 -3.38
C ALA A 211 11.27 -2.89 -4.78
N ALA A 212 11.42 -3.79 -5.77
CA ALA A 212 10.97 -3.56 -7.14
C ALA A 212 9.45 -3.40 -7.22
N ALA A 213 8.70 -4.15 -6.41
CA ALA A 213 7.26 -4.03 -6.32
C ALA A 213 6.81 -2.66 -5.80
N ILE A 214 7.45 -2.16 -4.73
CA ILE A 214 7.18 -0.82 -4.19
C ILE A 214 7.50 0.24 -5.25
N ILE A 215 8.66 0.15 -5.91
CA ILE A 215 9.03 1.12 -6.96
C ILE A 215 8.03 1.10 -8.11
N HIS A 216 7.61 -0.07 -8.60
CA HIS A 216 6.59 -0.15 -9.65
C HIS A 216 5.26 0.48 -9.20
N ALA A 217 4.85 0.25 -7.95
CA ALA A 217 3.65 0.85 -7.41
C ALA A 217 3.73 2.38 -7.30
N ILE A 218 4.90 2.95 -6.98
CA ILE A 218 5.13 4.41 -7.01
C ILE A 218 4.83 4.94 -8.41
N HIS A 219 5.44 4.35 -9.44
CA HIS A 219 5.24 4.77 -10.83
C HIS A 219 3.76 4.67 -11.24
N LEU A 220 3.06 3.59 -10.89
CA LEU A 220 1.64 3.43 -11.19
C LEU A 220 0.74 4.46 -10.47
N LEU A 221 1.16 4.95 -9.30
CA LEU A 221 0.46 5.97 -8.52
C LEU A 221 0.79 7.41 -8.94
N GLU A 222 1.94 7.62 -9.57
CA GLU A 222 2.37 8.90 -10.12
C GLU A 222 1.88 9.10 -11.56
N CYS A 223 1.93 8.05 -12.39
CA CYS A 223 1.45 8.07 -13.77
C CYS A 223 -0.08 7.95 -13.84
N GLU A 224 -0.68 8.70 -14.76
CA GLU A 224 -2.07 8.51 -15.19
C GLU A 224 -2.18 7.57 -16.41
N ASP A 225 -1.06 7.31 -17.12
CA ASP A 225 -0.99 6.51 -18.36
C ASP A 225 0.01 5.33 -18.26
N GLU A 226 -0.39 4.14 -18.73
CA GLU A 226 0.38 2.88 -18.63
C GLU A 226 1.65 2.82 -19.51
N VAL A 227 1.76 3.67 -20.54
CA VAL A 227 2.84 3.60 -21.55
C VAL A 227 4.18 4.09 -20.99
N GLU A 228 4.18 5.10 -20.11
CA GLU A 228 5.41 5.62 -19.49
C GLU A 228 6.03 4.64 -18.49
N ILE A 229 5.23 3.75 -17.89
CA ILE A 229 5.69 2.85 -16.83
C ILE A 229 6.73 1.84 -17.35
N GLN A 230 6.54 1.32 -18.57
CA GLN A 230 7.50 0.37 -19.15
C GLN A 230 8.82 1.01 -19.57
N GLU A 231 8.80 2.25 -20.07
CA GLU A 231 10.02 3.00 -20.41
C GLU A 231 10.80 3.41 -19.16
N VAL A 232 10.11 3.85 -18.10
CA VAL A 232 10.79 4.22 -16.86
C VAL A 232 11.40 3.00 -16.18
N ILE A 233 10.67 1.88 -16.06
CA ILE A 233 11.21 0.64 -15.48
C ILE A 233 12.41 0.12 -16.28
N ALA A 234 12.36 0.16 -17.61
CA ALA A 234 13.49 -0.22 -18.46
C ALA A 234 14.73 0.67 -18.28
N ASN A 235 14.53 1.94 -17.92
CA ASN A 235 15.60 2.92 -17.73
C ASN A 235 16.10 3.03 -16.28
N THR A 236 15.54 2.26 -15.32
CA THR A 236 15.89 2.36 -13.88
C THR A 236 16.86 1.27 -13.38
N GLU A 237 17.65 0.61 -14.24
CA GLU A 237 18.77 -0.22 -13.76
C GLU A 237 19.91 0.63 -13.14
N PRO A 238 20.62 0.10 -12.11
CA PRO A 238 20.47 0.61 -10.76
C PRO A 238 21.46 1.74 -10.39
N LEU A 239 20.99 2.69 -9.57
CA LEU A 239 21.80 3.65 -8.81
C LEU A 239 22.80 3.01 -7.82
N ILE A 240 22.99 1.69 -7.85
CA ILE A 240 23.91 0.94 -6.97
C ILE A 240 25.38 1.16 -7.35
N LYS A 241 25.72 1.68 -8.53
CA LYS A 241 27.12 1.92 -8.93
C LYS A 241 27.74 3.25 -8.50
N LYS A 242 27.04 4.15 -7.80
CA LYS A 242 27.58 5.49 -7.47
C LYS A 242 28.20 5.66 -6.09
N HIS A 243 28.34 4.60 -5.29
CA HIS A 243 29.05 4.65 -3.99
C HIS A 243 30.10 3.53 -3.81
N MET A 244 30.61 2.97 -4.91
CA MET A 244 31.87 2.21 -4.90
C MET A 244 32.86 2.87 -5.85
N VAL A 245 33.42 3.99 -5.40
CA VAL A 245 34.79 4.43 -5.72
C VAL A 245 35.38 4.99 -4.43
#